data_AF-A0A8T5NLX5-F1
#
_entry.id   AF-A0A8T5NLX5-F1
#
_cell.length_a   1.000
_cell.length_b   1.000
_cell.length_c   1.000
_cell.angle_alpha   90.00
_cell.angle_beta   90.00
_cell.angle_gamma   90.00
#
_symmetry.space_group_name_H-M   'P 1'
#
loop_
_entity.id
_entity.type
_entity.pdbx_description
1 polymer ?
#
loop_
_entity_poly.entity_id
_entity_poly.type
_entity_poly.pdbx_seq_one_letter_code
_entity_poly.pdbx_strand_id
1 'polypeptide(L)'
;GSKMGFTNYKFMKASTNEKFCPSIKTKIKDTKVPEDVNAIFEIVINGLSVEDINRSMKAGIHAAVTVPGVKKITAGNYGGTLGPFKFHLKDML
;
A
#
# COMPACT_ATOMS: atom_id res chain seq x y z
N GLY A 1 1.29 -3.76 -5.98
CA GLY A 1 1.75 -4.36 -4.73
C GLY A 1 1.60 -5.86 -4.71
N SER A 2 2.43 -6.52 -3.90
CA SER A 2 2.42 -7.96 -3.68
C SER A 2 1.87 -8.31 -2.29
N LYS A 3 1.52 -9.59 -2.10
CA LYS A 3 1.34 -10.20 -0.78
C LYS A 3 2.35 -11.33 -0.60
N MET A 4 2.63 -11.68 0.65
CA MET A 4 3.41 -12.87 0.98
C MET A 4 2.66 -14.14 0.54
N GLY A 5 3.38 -15.09 -0.06
CA GLY A 5 2.83 -16.36 -0.50
C GLY A 5 1.85 -16.25 -1.68
N PHE A 6 0.83 -17.10 -1.67
CA PHE A 6 -0.06 -17.37 -2.80
C PHE A 6 -1.45 -17.76 -2.31
N THR A 7 -2.43 -17.72 -3.21
CA THR A 7 -3.76 -18.33 -2.98
C THR A 7 -3.83 -19.71 -3.63
N ASN A 8 -3.41 -19.83 -4.89
CA ASN A 8 -3.55 -21.09 -5.66
C ASN A 8 -2.22 -21.80 -5.95
N TYR A 9 -1.10 -21.08 -6.09
CA TYR A 9 0.15 -21.62 -6.61
C TYR A 9 1.22 -21.80 -5.53
N LYS A 10 1.28 -23.00 -4.95
CA LYS A 10 2.02 -23.24 -3.69
C LYS A 10 3.51 -22.92 -3.68
N PHE A 11 4.13 -22.91 -4.85
CA PHE A 11 5.57 -22.65 -5.00
C PHE A 11 5.93 -21.16 -4.99
N MET A 12 4.95 -20.24 -5.06
CA MET A 12 5.24 -18.81 -5.13
C MET A 12 5.53 -18.20 -3.76
N LYS A 13 6.68 -17.54 -3.63
CA LYS A 13 7.07 -16.81 -2.40
C LYS A 13 6.29 -15.50 -2.23
N ALA A 14 5.87 -14.88 -3.34
CA ALA A 14 5.04 -13.69 -3.36
C ALA A 14 4.13 -13.74 -4.58
N SER A 15 2.96 -13.10 -4.47
CA SER A 15 1.99 -13.00 -5.57
C SER A 15 1.29 -11.64 -5.52
N THR A 16 0.44 -11.35 -6.51
CA THR A 16 -0.39 -10.14 -6.47
C THR A 16 -1.23 -10.09 -5.21
N ASN A 17 -1.42 -8.90 -4.64
CA ASN A 17 -2.38 -8.68 -3.57
C ASN A 17 -3.75 -8.35 -4.17
N GLU A 18 -4.52 -9.41 -4.45
CA GLU A 18 -5.83 -9.35 -5.10
C GLU A 18 -6.82 -8.41 -4.39
N LYS A 19 -6.67 -8.22 -3.07
CA LYS A 19 -7.50 -7.31 -2.29
C LYS A 19 -7.34 -5.85 -2.70
N PHE A 20 -6.25 -5.51 -3.39
CA PHE A 20 -5.98 -4.17 -3.91
C PHE A 20 -5.91 -4.15 -5.45
N CYS A 21 -6.55 -5.11 -6.15
CA CYS A 21 -6.61 -5.14 -7.61
C CYS A 21 -7.94 -4.53 -8.13
N PRO A 22 -7.95 -3.30 -8.68
CA PRO A 22 -9.19 -2.64 -9.07
C PRO A 22 -9.95 -3.35 -10.19
N SER A 23 -9.25 -3.96 -11.15
CA SER A 23 -9.85 -4.64 -12.31
C SER A 23 -10.66 -5.88 -11.96
N ILE A 24 -10.45 -6.47 -10.78
CA ILE A 24 -11.15 -7.67 -10.31
C ILE A 24 -11.88 -7.43 -8.99
N LYS A 25 -12.04 -6.17 -8.54
CA LYS A 25 -12.58 -5.83 -7.22
C LYS A 25 -13.96 -6.43 -6.94
N THR A 26 -14.80 -6.60 -7.96
CA THR A 26 -16.14 -7.22 -7.86
C THR A 26 -16.10 -8.74 -7.66
N LYS A 27 -14.97 -9.38 -7.97
CA LYS A 27 -14.77 -10.83 -7.83
C LYS A 27 -14.12 -11.21 -6.50
N ILE A 28 -13.58 -10.24 -5.75
CA ILE A 28 -12.86 -10.46 -4.49
C ILE A 28 -13.76 -10.07 -3.32
N LYS A 29 -14.28 -11.06 -2.59
CA LYS A 29 -15.26 -10.86 -1.49
C LYS A 29 -14.78 -9.88 -0.41
N ASP A 30 -13.49 -9.88 -0.09
CA ASP A 30 -12.88 -9.04 0.94
C ASP A 30 -11.96 -7.95 0.37
N THR A 31 -12.30 -7.46 -0.84
CA THR A 31 -11.60 -6.36 -1.49
C THR A 31 -11.44 -5.15 -0.57
N LYS A 32 -10.30 -4.49 -0.69
CA LYS A 32 -9.97 -3.22 -0.03
C LYS A 32 -10.01 -2.04 -1.00
N VAL A 33 -10.37 -2.28 -2.27
CA VAL A 33 -10.54 -1.22 -3.27
C VAL A 33 -11.93 -0.58 -3.10
N PRO A 34 -12.02 0.74 -2.81
CA PRO A 34 -13.30 1.44 -2.80
C PRO A 34 -14.02 1.39 -4.16
N GLU A 35 -15.34 1.57 -4.13
CA GLU A 35 -16.18 1.48 -5.33
C GLU A 35 -15.79 2.52 -6.40
N ASP A 36 -15.46 3.74 -5.98
CA ASP A 36 -15.09 4.85 -6.86
C ASP A 36 -13.59 4.90 -7.23
N VAL A 37 -12.82 3.86 -6.89
CA VAL A 37 -11.39 3.75 -7.19
C VAL A 37 -11.13 2.76 -8.34
N ASN A 38 -10.45 3.25 -9.38
CA ASN A 38 -10.16 2.48 -10.60
C ASN A 38 -8.67 2.16 -10.81
N ALA A 39 -7.78 2.80 -10.05
CA ALA A 39 -6.34 2.56 -10.10
C ALA A 39 -5.73 2.74 -8.71
N ILE A 40 -4.67 1.97 -8.43
CA ILE A 40 -3.89 2.05 -7.19
C ILE A 40 -2.41 1.97 -7.57
N PHE A 41 -1.61 2.88 -7.05
CA PHE A 41 -0.15 2.88 -7.17
C PHE A 41 0.48 2.77 -5.79
N GLU A 42 1.66 2.16 -5.74
CA GLU A 42 2.43 1.98 -4.52
C GLU A 42 3.81 2.60 -4.74
N ILE A 43 4.24 3.43 -3.78
CA ILE A 43 5.57 4.03 -3.78
C ILE A 43 6.34 3.41 -2.61
N VAL A 44 7.45 2.73 -2.94
CA VAL A 44 8.34 2.10 -1.96
C VAL A 44 9.52 3.03 -1.73
N ILE A 45 9.86 3.27 -0.45
CA ILE A 45 10.92 4.19 -0.06
C ILE A 45 11.96 3.42 0.77
N ASN A 46 13.22 3.50 0.35
CA ASN A 46 14.38 3.15 1.17
C ASN A 46 15.05 4.45 1.64
N GLY A 47 15.54 4.48 2.87
CA GLY A 47 16.25 5.63 3.44
C GLY A 47 17.40 5.19 4.34
N LEU A 48 18.26 6.14 4.69
CA LEU A 48 19.42 5.89 5.57
C LEU A 48 19.03 5.96 7.06
N SER A 49 17.90 6.60 7.37
CA SER A 49 17.37 6.76 8.73
C SER A 49 15.83 6.72 8.74
N VAL A 50 15.25 6.53 9.93
CA VAL A 50 13.79 6.59 10.14
C VAL A 50 13.27 7.99 9.82
N GLU A 51 14.05 9.01 10.15
CA GLU A 51 13.79 10.42 9.91
C GLU A 51 13.74 10.72 8.41
N ASP A 52 14.65 10.15 7.61
CA ASP A 52 14.64 10.30 6.15
C ASP A 52 13.39 9.69 5.52
N ILE A 53 12.99 8.50 5.97
CA ILE A 53 11.77 7.82 5.49
C ILE A 53 10.53 8.63 5.87
N ASN A 54 10.44 9.10 7.12
CA ASN A 54 9.33 9.94 7.57
C ASN A 54 9.19 11.23 6.75
N ARG A 55 10.31 11.95 6.54
CA ARG A 55 10.31 13.17 5.71
C ARG A 55 9.88 12.88 4.28
N SER A 56 10.37 11.79 3.69
CA SER A 56 10.02 11.35 2.33
C SER A 56 8.54 10.99 2.22
N MET A 57 8.01 10.19 3.15
CA MET A 57 6.59 9.82 3.20
C MET A 57 5.70 11.06 3.33
N LYS A 58 6.01 11.96 4.28
CA LYS A 58 5.25 13.19 4.49
C LYS A 58 5.21 14.05 3.22
N ALA A 59 6.37 14.34 2.64
CA ALA A 59 6.45 15.15 1.42
C ALA A 59 5.69 14.51 0.24
N GLY A 60 5.87 13.20 0.03
CA GLY A 60 5.19 12.47 -1.04
C GLY A 60 3.68 12.43 -0.88
N ILE A 61 3.18 12.22 0.34
CA ILE A 61 1.75 12.22 0.64
C ILE A 61 1.14 13.60 0.38
N HIS A 62 1.74 14.66 0.93
CA HIS A 62 1.24 16.02 0.72
C HIS A 62 1.24 16.41 -0.75
N ALA A 63 2.25 16.01 -1.53
CA ALA A 63 2.26 16.23 -2.97
C ALA A 63 1.16 15.44 -3.69
N ALA A 64 1.01 14.15 -3.39
CA ALA A 64 0.05 13.27 -4.05
C ALA A 64 -1.41 13.74 -3.85
N VAL A 65 -1.78 14.19 -2.65
CA VAL A 65 -3.17 14.62 -2.37
C VAL A 65 -3.57 15.91 -3.08
N THR A 66 -2.63 16.66 -3.69
CA THR A 66 -2.96 17.83 -4.52
C THR A 66 -3.51 17.47 -5.89
N VAL A 67 -3.32 16.22 -6.34
CA VAL A 67 -3.74 15.78 -7.67
C VAL A 67 -5.24 15.52 -7.69
N PRO A 68 -6.02 16.19 -8.58
CA PRO A 68 -7.45 15.95 -8.70
C PRO A 68 -7.77 14.49 -8.99
N GLY A 69 -8.72 13.93 -8.26
CA GLY A 69 -9.15 12.54 -8.41
C GLY A 69 -8.45 11.55 -7.47
N VAL A 70 -7.43 11.95 -6.71
CA VAL A 70 -6.89 11.12 -5.63
C VAL A 70 -7.96 10.95 -4.54
N LYS A 71 -8.33 9.70 -4.27
CA LYS A 71 -9.43 9.37 -3.34
C LYS A 71 -8.97 9.04 -1.93
N LYS A 72 -7.81 8.40 -1.79
CA LYS A 72 -7.35 7.86 -0.51
C LYS A 72 -5.85 7.60 -0.52
N ILE A 73 -5.23 7.87 0.63
CA ILE A 73 -3.88 7.42 0.95
C ILE A 73 -3.97 6.29 1.98
N THR A 74 -3.17 5.25 1.80
CA THR A 74 -3.02 4.13 2.73
C THR A 74 -1.62 3.57 2.64
N ALA A 75 -1.24 2.68 3.57
CA ALA A 75 0.06 2.00 3.56
C ALA A 75 -0.11 0.48 3.61
N GLY A 76 0.77 -0.24 2.91
CA GLY A 76 0.93 -1.68 3.03
C GLY A 76 1.63 -2.06 4.33
N ASN A 77 1.24 -3.18 4.94
CA ASN A 77 1.90 -3.75 6.10
C ASN A 77 1.64 -5.26 6.19
N TYR A 78 2.41 -5.94 7.04
CA TYR A 78 2.32 -7.38 7.27
C TYR A 78 1.82 -7.72 8.68
N GLY A 79 0.86 -6.94 9.22
CA GLY A 79 0.31 -7.18 10.57
C GLY A 79 1.32 -6.93 11.71
N GLY A 80 2.45 -6.27 11.42
CA GLY A 80 3.47 -5.94 12.41
C GLY A 80 4.36 -7.11 12.84
N THR A 81 4.36 -8.22 12.11
CA THR A 81 5.13 -9.44 12.45
C THR A 81 6.39 -9.65 11.61
N LEU A 82 6.59 -8.88 10.54
CA LEU A 82 7.70 -9.09 9.59
C LEU A 82 8.78 -8.00 9.68
N GLY A 83 8.39 -6.73 9.63
CA GLY A 83 9.29 -5.59 9.63
C GLY A 83 9.53 -5.05 11.05
N PRO A 84 10.76 -4.66 11.41
CA PRO A 84 11.06 -4.10 12.73
C PRO A 84 10.56 -2.66 12.89
N PHE A 85 10.34 -1.93 11.78
CA PHE A 85 9.89 -0.54 11.78
C PHE A 85 8.40 -0.42 11.43
N LYS A 86 7.72 0.52 12.09
CA LYS A 86 6.32 0.86 11.84
C LYS A 86 6.20 2.36 11.64
N PHE A 87 5.83 2.77 10.43
CA PHE A 87 5.62 4.18 10.07
C PHE A 87 4.11 4.45 10.03
N HIS A 88 3.59 5.15 11.04
CA HIS A 88 2.16 5.44 11.11
C HIS A 88 1.82 6.70 10.32
N LEU A 89 0.90 6.60 9.36
CA LEU A 89 0.50 7.74 8.51
C LEU A 89 -0.06 8.93 9.29
N LYS A 90 -0.61 8.70 10.50
CA LYS A 90 -1.10 9.78 11.37
C LYS A 90 0.02 10.73 11.80
N ASP A 91 1.25 10.23 11.91
CA ASP A 91 2.43 11.03 12.27
C ASP A 91 2.94 11.86 11.08
N MET A 92 2.39 11.62 9.87
CA MET A 92 2.76 12.31 8.62
C MET A 92 1.75 13.41 8.22
N LEU A 93 0.70 13.63 9.02
CA LEU A 93 -0.31 14.66 8.77
C LEU A 93 0.22 16.08 9.07
#